data_AF-A0A7Z9A2U6-F1
#
_entry.id   AF-A0A7Z9A2U6-F1
#
_cell.length_a   1.000
_cell.length_b   1.000
_cell.length_c   1.000
_cell.angle_alpha   90.00
_cell.angle_beta   90.00
_cell.angle_gamma   90.00
#
_symmetry.space_group_name_H-M   'P 1'
#
loop_
_entity.id
_entity.type
_entity.pdbx_description
1 polymer ?
#
loop_
_entity_poly.entity_id
_entity_poly.type
_entity_poly.pdbx_seq_one_letter_code
_entity_poly.pdbx_strand_id
1 'polypeptide(L)'
;MSAEELENYETDAQLALYREYRDVMSLFTHAVDTDRRFYLANHVEVIPRVSDGTVYFEVLMSDVWVWDVFRTNRFVKTVRVLSTHDVNVEERLPNQEFSIPDMGVRTLFDTAENTGMVSEAEHQPESNAQPQDASDARRRGPETDG
;
A
#
# COMPACT_ATOMS: atom_id res chain seq x y z
N MET A 1 9.47 5.06 18.27
CA MET A 1 8.74 5.66 17.15
C MET A 1 7.27 5.71 17.54
N SER A 2 6.69 6.90 17.66
CA SER A 2 5.26 7.10 17.89
C SER A 2 4.47 6.92 16.59
N ALA A 3 3.14 6.75 16.69
CA ALA A 3 2.27 6.71 15.52
C ALA A 3 2.37 8.00 14.68
N GLU A 4 2.46 9.15 15.35
CA GLU A 4 2.65 10.46 14.72
C GLU A 4 4.01 10.57 13.99
N GLU A 5 5.09 10.02 14.55
CA GLU A 5 6.40 9.98 13.88
C GLU A 5 6.37 9.10 12.63
N LEU A 6 5.58 8.02 12.63
CA LEU A 6 5.43 7.12 11.49
C LEU A 6 4.61 7.77 10.37
N GLU A 7 3.48 8.39 10.71
CA GLU A 7 2.62 9.12 9.76
C GLU A 7 3.37 10.28 9.08
N ASN A 8 4.17 11.03 9.86
CA ASN A 8 5.00 12.10 9.32
C ASN A 8 6.06 11.56 8.35
N TYR A 9 6.74 10.47 8.71
CA TYR A 9 7.73 9.84 7.86
C TYR A 9 7.13 9.36 6.52
N GLU A 10 5.95 8.74 6.57
CA GLU A 10 5.23 8.28 5.39
C GLU A 10 4.81 9.44 4.48
N THR A 11 4.27 10.52 5.07
CA THR A 11 3.88 11.74 4.37
C THR A 11 5.08 12.38 3.66
N ASP A 12 6.20 12.50 4.36
CA ASP A 12 7.42 13.08 3.81
C ASP A 12 7.97 12.23 2.64
N ALA A 13 7.93 10.90 2.77
CA ALA A 13 8.36 9.98 1.72
C ALA A 13 7.47 10.08 0.46
N GLN A 14 6.16 10.20 0.63
CA GLN A 14 5.22 10.42 -0.48
C GLN A 14 5.45 11.77 -1.16
N LEU A 15 5.65 12.84 -0.38
CA LEU A 15 5.93 14.17 -0.91
C LEU A 15 7.25 14.19 -1.69
N ALA A 16 8.27 13.49 -1.21
CA ALA A 16 9.53 13.34 -1.90
C ALA A 16 9.37 12.59 -3.25
N LEU A 17 8.58 11.52 -3.25
CA LEU A 17 8.26 10.77 -4.49
C LEU A 17 7.54 11.66 -5.51
N TYR A 18 6.53 12.43 -5.07
CA TYR A 18 5.79 13.34 -5.95
C TYR A 18 6.70 14.43 -6.53
N ARG A 19 7.61 15.01 -5.73
CA ARG A 19 8.57 16.00 -6.23
C ARG A 19 9.50 15.41 -7.28
N GLU A 20 10.05 14.22 -7.03
CA GLU A 20 10.89 13.56 -8.03
C GLU A 20 10.13 13.28 -9.32
N TYR A 21 8.88 12.81 -9.23
CA TYR A 21 8.03 12.64 -10.40
C TYR A 21 7.92 13.95 -11.21
N ARG A 22 7.64 15.08 -10.55
CA ARG A 22 7.51 16.39 -11.23
C ARG A 22 8.78 16.77 -11.97
N ASP A 23 9.94 16.45 -11.40
CA ASP A 23 11.25 16.77 -11.98
C ASP A 23 11.56 15.88 -13.20
N VAL A 24 11.16 14.60 -13.17
CA VAL A 24 11.58 13.62 -14.18
C VAL A 24 10.53 13.32 -15.24
N MET A 25 9.25 13.65 -15.02
CA MET A 25 8.15 13.24 -15.91
C MET A 25 8.36 13.67 -17.36
N SER A 26 9.01 14.82 -17.58
CA SER A 26 9.25 15.38 -18.91
C SER A 26 10.25 14.56 -19.74
N LEU A 27 11.03 13.69 -19.08
CA LEU A 27 12.01 12.80 -19.69
C LEU A 27 11.38 11.56 -20.34
N PHE A 28 10.09 11.32 -20.09
CA PHE A 28 9.38 10.11 -20.53
C PHE A 28 8.26 10.43 -21.52
N THR A 29 7.99 9.46 -22.40
CA THR A 29 6.96 9.57 -23.45
C THR A 29 5.68 8.82 -23.11
N HIS A 30 5.77 7.78 -22.26
CA HIS A 30 4.61 6.97 -21.87
C HIS A 30 4.40 6.95 -20.36
N ALA A 31 3.13 6.96 -19.97
CA ALA A 31 2.66 6.51 -18.67
C ALA A 31 2.05 5.11 -18.83
N VAL A 32 2.46 4.18 -17.98
CA VAL A 32 1.95 2.81 -17.97
C VAL A 32 1.39 2.53 -16.59
N ASP A 33 0.08 2.29 -16.54
CA ASP A 33 -0.61 1.92 -15.31
C ASP A 33 -1.01 0.44 -15.34
N THR A 34 -0.72 -0.25 -14.24
CA THR A 34 -1.10 -1.64 -14.03
C THR A 34 -1.76 -1.75 -12.67
N ASP A 35 -2.51 -2.82 -12.46
CA ASP A 35 -3.10 -3.21 -11.17
C ASP A 35 -2.19 -3.13 -9.93
N ARG A 36 -0.86 -3.11 -10.08
CA ARG A 36 0.08 -3.08 -8.96
C ARG A 36 0.95 -1.83 -8.92
N ARG A 37 1.25 -1.21 -10.06
CA ARG A 37 2.31 -0.20 -10.18
C ARG A 37 2.07 0.73 -11.35
N PHE A 38 2.48 1.98 -11.13
CA PHE A 38 2.60 2.99 -12.17
C PHE A 38 4.04 3.15 -12.62
N TYR A 39 4.24 3.34 -13.92
CA TYR A 39 5.53 3.53 -14.55
C TYR A 39 5.50 4.71 -15.51
N LEU A 40 6.64 5.36 -15.64
CA LEU A 40 6.97 6.19 -16.80
C LEU A 40 8.01 5.45 -17.64
N ALA A 41 7.86 5.45 -18.96
CA ALA A 41 8.76 4.73 -19.86
C ALA A 41 8.94 5.48 -21.19
N ASN A 42 10.08 5.24 -21.87
CA ASN A 42 10.29 5.76 -23.23
C ASN A 42 9.89 4.78 -24.32
N HIS A 43 9.93 3.48 -24.02
CA HIS A 43 9.51 2.42 -24.92
C HIS A 43 8.60 1.46 -24.16
N VAL A 44 7.48 1.10 -24.80
CA VAL A 44 6.48 0.18 -24.25
C VAL A 44 6.02 -0.75 -25.37
N GLU A 45 6.01 -2.05 -25.09
CA GLU A 45 5.44 -3.07 -25.96
C GLU A 45 4.48 -3.94 -25.14
N VAL A 46 3.23 -4.06 -25.59
CA VAL A 46 2.22 -4.92 -24.96
C VAL A 46 1.96 -6.13 -25.85
N ILE A 47 2.25 -7.30 -25.32
CA ILE A 47 2.16 -8.58 -26.03
C ILE A 47 1.05 -9.41 -25.38
N PRO A 48 -0.07 -9.67 -26.07
CA PRO A 48 -1.07 -10.60 -25.57
C PRO A 48 -0.53 -12.03 -25.63
N ARG A 49 -0.67 -12.77 -24.53
CA ARG A 49 -0.28 -14.16 -24.39
C ARG A 49 -1.49 -15.00 -24.00
N VAL A 50 -1.48 -16.26 -24.44
CA VAL A 50 -2.47 -17.26 -24.04
C VAL A 50 -1.72 -18.44 -23.45
N SER A 51 -2.07 -18.83 -22.24
CA SER A 51 -1.57 -20.05 -21.59
C SER A 51 -2.72 -20.75 -20.89
N ASP A 52 -2.92 -22.03 -21.16
CA ASP A 52 -3.94 -22.86 -20.51
C ASP A 52 -5.35 -22.25 -20.54
N GLY A 53 -5.71 -21.61 -21.66
CA GLY A 53 -7.00 -20.95 -21.85
C GLY A 53 -7.15 -19.60 -21.14
N THR A 54 -6.13 -19.14 -20.40
CA THR A 54 -6.10 -17.83 -19.77
C THR A 54 -5.32 -16.83 -20.63
N VAL A 55 -5.89 -15.65 -20.83
CA VAL A 55 -5.22 -14.53 -21.51
C VAL A 55 -4.51 -13.67 -20.45
N TYR A 56 -3.27 -13.29 -20.74
CA TYR A 56 -2.54 -12.29 -19.97
C TYR A 56 -1.74 -11.40 -20.91
N PHE A 57 -1.40 -10.21 -20.43
CA PHE A 57 -0.58 -9.23 -21.14
C PHE A 57 0.83 -9.26 -20.59
N GLU A 58 1.80 -9.44 -21.47
CA GLU A 58 3.20 -9.20 -21.20
C GLU A 58 3.56 -7.79 -21.65
N VAL A 59 3.99 -6.96 -20.71
CA VAL A 59 4.37 -5.56 -20.97
C VAL A 59 5.88 -5.45 -20.82
N LEU A 60 6.55 -5.14 -21.91
CA LEU A 60 7.98 -4.88 -21.95
C LEU A 60 8.21 -3.36 -22.01
N MET A 61 9.05 -2.85 -21.13
CA MET A 61 9.38 -1.43 -21.06
C MET A 61 10.88 -1.21 -20.99
N SER A 62 11.38 -0.13 -21.58
CA SER A 62 12.76 0.32 -21.43
C SER A 62 12.86 1.81 -21.14
N ASP A 63 13.97 2.18 -20.47
CA ASP A 63 14.22 3.49 -19.89
C ASP A 63 13.03 3.90 -19.01
N VAL A 64 12.97 3.30 -17.84
CA VAL A 64 11.77 3.29 -16.98
C VAL A 64 12.04 4.04 -15.69
N TRP A 65 11.08 4.83 -15.25
CA TRP A 65 10.97 5.30 -13.87
C TRP A 65 9.75 4.65 -13.21
N VAL A 66 9.92 4.15 -11.98
CA VAL A 66 8.86 3.41 -11.26
C VAL A 66 8.31 4.27 -10.12
N TRP A 67 6.99 4.39 -10.01
CA TRP A 67 6.34 5.03 -8.85
C TRP A 67 6.32 4.06 -7.66
N ASP A 68 7.36 4.11 -6.83
CA ASP A 68 7.54 3.20 -5.69
C ASP A 68 8.26 3.94 -4.54
N VAL A 69 7.53 4.21 -3.45
CA VAL A 69 8.04 4.93 -2.28
C VAL A 69 9.14 4.16 -1.55
N PHE A 70 9.15 2.83 -1.66
CA PHE A 70 10.09 1.96 -0.98
C PHE A 70 11.41 1.77 -1.74
N ARG A 71 11.54 2.37 -2.92
CA ARG A 71 12.76 2.28 -3.73
C ARG A 71 13.62 3.53 -3.61
N THR A 72 14.90 3.29 -3.31
CA THR A 72 15.94 4.33 -3.33
C THR A 72 16.35 4.72 -4.75
N ASN A 73 16.35 3.77 -5.70
CA ASN A 73 16.59 4.03 -7.12
C ASN A 73 15.36 3.62 -7.93
N ARG A 74 14.75 4.58 -8.61
CA ARG A 74 13.54 4.38 -9.40
C ARG A 74 13.80 4.33 -10.91
N PHE A 75 15.02 4.64 -11.36
CA PHE A 75 15.41 4.47 -12.75
C PHE A 75 15.87 3.04 -13.02
N VAL A 76 15.17 2.37 -13.93
CA VAL A 76 15.41 0.98 -14.29
C VAL A 76 15.57 0.89 -15.80
N LYS A 77 16.59 0.15 -16.25
CA LYS A 77 16.87 -0.01 -17.67
C LYS A 77 15.73 -0.71 -18.42
N THR A 78 15.22 -1.81 -17.85
CA THR A 78 14.16 -2.62 -18.44
C THR A 78 13.21 -3.13 -17.37
N VAL A 79 11.91 -3.11 -17.66
CA VAL A 79 10.88 -3.71 -16.81
C VAL A 79 10.03 -4.66 -17.65
N ARG A 80 9.66 -5.80 -17.07
CA ARG A 80 8.75 -6.78 -17.65
C ARG A 80 7.63 -7.04 -16.66
N VAL A 81 6.40 -6.74 -17.04
CA VAL A 81 5.19 -7.00 -16.25
C VAL A 81 4.38 -8.08 -16.94
N LEU A 82 3.85 -9.04 -16.16
CA LEU A 82 2.86 -10.01 -16.61
C LEU A 82 1.58 -9.72 -15.84
N SER A 83 0.49 -9.37 -16.53
CA SER A 83 -0.78 -9.04 -15.88
C SER A 83 -1.95 -9.77 -16.55
N THR A 84 -2.85 -10.31 -15.75
CA THR A 84 -4.16 -10.81 -16.19
C THR A 84 -5.22 -9.71 -16.18
N HIS A 85 -4.88 -8.53 -15.63
CA HIS A 85 -5.74 -7.35 -15.58
C HIS A 85 -5.41 -6.40 -16.72
N ASP A 86 -6.23 -5.37 -16.83
CA ASP A 86 -6.02 -4.29 -17.79
C ASP A 86 -4.68 -3.59 -17.51
N VAL A 87 -4.04 -3.18 -18.60
CA VAL A 87 -2.84 -2.35 -18.61
C VAL A 87 -3.21 -1.10 -19.40
N ASN A 88 -3.15 0.06 -18.75
CA ASN A 88 -3.37 1.33 -19.42
C ASN A 88 -2.02 1.88 -19.89
N VAL A 89 -1.92 2.23 -21.18
CA VAL A 89 -0.71 2.83 -21.76
C VAL A 89 -1.11 4.14 -22.43
N GLU A 90 -0.60 5.24 -21.89
CA GLU A 90 -0.87 6.59 -22.38
C GLU A 90 0.40 7.22 -22.94
N GLU A 91 0.34 7.71 -24.18
CA GLU A 91 1.41 8.48 -24.78
C GLU A 91 1.19 9.98 -24.54
N ARG A 92 2.25 10.68 -24.14
CA ARG A 92 2.22 12.10 -23.80
C ARG A 92 2.13 12.98 -25.03
N LEU A 93 1.19 13.92 -25.03
CA LEU A 93 1.25 15.05 -25.96
C LEU A 93 2.35 16.04 -25.56
N PRO A 94 2.96 16.76 -26.51
CA PRO A 94 3.92 17.81 -26.19
C PRO A 94 3.34 18.81 -25.17
N ASN A 95 4.10 19.11 -24.11
CA ASN A 95 3.74 20.03 -23.02
C ASN A 95 2.55 19.61 -22.12
N GLN A 96 2.10 18.35 -22.20
CA GLN A 96 1.10 17.82 -21.28
C GLN A 96 1.76 17.05 -20.13
N GLU A 97 1.16 17.12 -18.93
CA GLU A 97 1.53 16.29 -17.78
C GLU A 97 0.70 15.00 -17.80
N PHE A 98 1.28 13.89 -17.35
CA PHE A 98 0.50 12.66 -17.16
C PHE A 98 -0.42 12.82 -15.94
N SER A 99 -1.63 12.28 -16.01
CA SER A 99 -2.40 12.06 -14.79
C SER A 99 -1.72 10.95 -13.99
N ILE A 100 -1.27 11.25 -12.78
CA ILE A 100 -0.86 10.21 -11.83
C ILE A 100 -2.15 9.54 -11.34
N PRO A 101 -2.30 8.21 -11.48
CA PRO A 101 -3.45 7.51 -10.93
C PRO A 101 -3.52 7.68 -9.40
N ASP A 102 -4.74 7.62 -8.85
CA ASP A 102 -5.00 7.68 -7.41
C ASP A 102 -4.26 6.55 -6.63
N MET A 103 -3.75 5.54 -7.35
CA MET A 103 -2.86 4.50 -6.81
C MET A 103 -1.56 5.01 -6.20
N GLY A 104 -1.12 6.23 -6.52
CA GLY A 104 0.07 6.82 -5.90
C GLY A 104 -0.03 7.03 -4.39
N VAL A 105 -1.25 7.06 -3.84
CA VAL A 105 -1.54 7.16 -2.40
C VAL A 105 -1.84 5.78 -1.79
N ARG A 106 -2.31 4.83 -2.59
CA ARG A 106 -2.79 3.51 -2.13
C ARG A 106 -1.70 2.52 -1.74
N THR A 107 -0.45 2.72 -2.18
CA THR A 107 0.65 1.76 -1.94
C THR A 107 1.02 1.56 -0.45
N LEU A 108 0.73 2.52 0.43
CA LEU A 108 0.99 2.35 1.86
C LEU A 108 -0.09 1.49 2.55
N PHE A 109 -1.37 1.70 2.23
CA PHE A 109 -2.47 1.00 2.88
C PHE A 109 -2.69 -0.41 2.32
N ASP A 110 -2.51 -0.62 1.01
CA ASP A 110 -2.76 -1.93 0.39
C ASP A 110 -1.69 -2.99 0.76
N THR A 111 -0.48 -2.56 1.11
CA THR A 111 0.58 -3.50 1.55
C THR A 111 0.27 -4.06 2.94
N ALA A 112 -0.35 -3.27 3.82
CA ALA A 112 -0.71 -3.70 5.17
C ALA A 112 -1.88 -4.71 5.16
N GLU A 113 -2.89 -4.48 4.33
CA GLU A 113 -4.02 -5.41 4.19
C GLU A 113 -3.61 -6.72 3.50
N ASN A 114 -2.67 -6.68 2.54
CA ASN A 114 -2.24 -7.88 1.80
C ASN A 114 -1.18 -8.73 2.54
N THR A 115 -0.56 -8.21 3.61
CA THR A 115 0.42 -8.95 4.44
C THR A 115 -0.23 -9.66 5.64
N GLY A 116 -1.54 -9.52 5.85
CA GLY A 116 -2.22 -10.14 6.99
C GLY A 116 -1.74 -9.65 8.35
N MET A 117 -1.21 -8.41 8.43
CA MET A 117 -0.77 -7.78 9.69
C MET A 117 -1.87 -6.95 10.36
N VAL A 118 -3.12 -7.39 10.22
CA VAL A 118 -4.23 -7.01 11.10
C VAL A 118 -4.93 -8.29 11.52
N SER A 119 -4.28 -9.03 12.43
CA SER A 119 -4.96 -10.07 13.20
C SER A 119 -5.60 -9.41 14.42
N GLU A 120 -6.93 -9.40 14.39
CA GLU A 120 -7.86 -9.40 15.53
C GLU A 120 -7.38 -8.69 16.80
N ALA A 121 -7.56 -7.37 16.84
CA ALA A 121 -7.65 -6.64 18.09
C ALA A 121 -9.13 -6.36 18.42
N GLU A 122 -9.94 -7.40 18.65
CA GLU A 122 -11.19 -7.27 19.40
C GLU A 122 -11.77 -8.64 19.77
N HIS A 123 -11.45 -9.12 20.98
CA HIS A 123 -12.35 -9.80 21.91
C HIS A 123 -11.57 -10.23 23.17
N GLN A 124 -11.54 -9.40 24.19
CA GLN A 124 -11.25 -9.86 25.55
C GLN A 124 -12.59 -10.09 26.28
N PRO A 125 -12.99 -11.33 26.58
CA PRO A 125 -13.92 -11.56 27.66
C PRO A 125 -13.15 -11.45 28.99
N GLU A 126 -13.55 -10.50 29.83
CA GLU A 126 -13.05 -10.39 31.21
C GLU A 126 -13.32 -11.69 31.96
N SER A 127 -12.25 -12.33 32.45
CA SER A 127 -12.32 -13.34 33.50
C SER A 127 -11.06 -13.20 34.33
N ASN A 128 -11.16 -12.43 35.40
CA ASN A 128 -10.16 -12.49 36.46
C ASN A 128 -10.86 -12.78 37.79
N ALA A 129 -11.12 -14.06 38.03
CA ALA A 129 -11.26 -14.56 39.38
C ALA A 129 -9.87 -14.93 39.88
N GLN A 130 -9.43 -14.32 40.99
CA GLN A 130 -8.50 -14.98 41.88
C GLN A 130 -8.88 -14.78 43.36
N PRO A 131 -8.64 -15.78 44.22
CA PRO A 131 -9.22 -15.89 45.55
C PRO A 131 -8.25 -15.53 46.69
N GLN A 132 -8.80 -15.52 47.92
CA GLN A 132 -8.13 -15.59 49.25
C GLN A 132 -7.64 -14.22 49.80
N ASP A 133 -7.73 -13.87 51.08
CA ASP A 133 -8.20 -14.52 52.31
C ASP A 133 -8.30 -13.43 53.40
N ALA A 134 -8.71 -13.84 54.61
CA ALA A 134 -8.51 -13.18 55.91
C ALA A 134 -9.63 -12.28 56.45
N SER A 135 -10.54 -12.94 57.16
CA SER A 135 -10.78 -12.83 58.62
C SER A 135 -10.66 -11.46 59.32
N ASP A 136 -11.57 -11.31 60.30
CA ASP A 136 -11.59 -10.37 61.43
C ASP A 136 -12.16 -8.97 61.16
N ALA A 137 -13.44 -8.78 61.46
CA ALA A 137 -13.82 -8.36 62.81
C ALA A 137 -15.32 -7.99 62.91
N ARG A 138 -16.03 -8.76 63.74
CA ARG A 138 -16.92 -8.25 64.81
C ARG A 138 -17.85 -7.07 64.46
N ARG A 139 -19.16 -7.32 64.35
CA ARG A 139 -20.19 -6.91 65.35
C ARG A 139 -21.61 -6.86 64.78
N ARG A 140 -22.52 -7.50 65.54
CA ARG A 140 -23.96 -7.24 65.72
C ARG A 140 -24.92 -7.62 64.58
N GLY A 141 -25.77 -8.62 64.85
CA GLY A 141 -27.14 -8.67 64.30
C GLY A 141 -28.07 -7.72 65.08
N PRO A 142 -29.39 -7.95 65.16
CA PRO A 142 -30.27 -8.82 64.35
C PRO A 142 -31.36 -7.97 63.63
N GLU A 143 -32.24 -8.61 62.86
CA GLU A 143 -33.71 -8.55 62.98
C GLU A 143 -34.43 -8.87 61.67
N THR A 144 -35.32 -9.83 61.79
CA THR A 144 -36.33 -10.29 60.84
C THR A 144 -37.58 -9.44 60.99
N ASP A 145 -38.18 -8.99 59.88
CA ASP A 145 -39.63 -8.80 59.82
C ASP A 145 -40.12 -8.91 58.36
N GLY A 146 -41.23 -9.65 58.16
CA GLY A 146 -41.91 -9.84 56.87
C GLY A 146 -42.15 -11.29 56.47
#